data_AF-A0A953RKM9-F1
#
_entry.id   AF-A0A953RKM9-F1
#
_cell.length_a   1.000
_cell.length_b   1.000
_cell.length_c   1.000
_cell.angle_alpha   90.00
_cell.angle_beta   90.00
_cell.angle_gamma   90.00
#
_symmetry.space_group_name_H-M   'P 1'
#
loop_
_entity.id
_entity.type
_entity.pdbx_description
1 polymer ?
#
loop_
_entity_poly.entity_id
_entity_poly.type
_entity_poly.pdbx_seq_one_letter_code
_entity_poly.pdbx_strand_id
1 'polypeptide(L)' 'MAANAKQGTYLGTTLVGFTSFVAGLHSGGGLGIVFAIVGAGLLLVSAAGFYKIKAV' A
#
# COMPACT_ATOMS: atom_id res chain seq x y z
N MET A 1 -14.70 9.80 -16.17
CA MET A 1 -13.46 9.02 -16.32
C MET A 1 -13.68 7.68 -15.64
N ALA A 2 -13.74 6.58 -16.38
CA ALA A 2 -13.78 5.25 -15.77
C ALA A 2 -12.38 4.96 -15.18
N ALA A 3 -12.31 4.52 -13.93
CA ALA A 3 -11.06 4.10 -13.32
C ALA A 3 -10.47 2.95 -14.14
N ASN A 4 -9.25 3.12 -14.63
CA ASN A 4 -8.56 2.05 -15.36
C ASN A 4 -8.31 0.88 -14.38
N ALA A 5 -8.41 -0.37 -14.85
CA ALA A 5 -8.10 -1.57 -14.06
C ALA A 5 -6.78 -1.45 -13.28
N LYS A 6 -5.75 -0.80 -13.86
CA LYS A 6 -4.48 -0.54 -13.17
C LYS A 6 -4.61 0.41 -11.97
N GLN A 7 -5.46 1.44 -12.07
CA GLN A 7 -5.76 2.34 -10.94
C GLN A 7 -6.48 1.59 -9.81
N GLY A 8 -7.38 0.66 -10.15
CA GLY A 8 -8.04 -0.21 -9.18
C GLY A 8 -7.06 -1.08 -8.40
N THR A 9 -6.08 -1.70 -9.07
CA THR A 9 -5.04 -2.51 -8.42
C THR A 9 -4.20 -1.70 -7.45
N TYR A 10 -3.75 -0.50 -7.82
CA TYR A 10 -2.97 0.35 -6.92
C TYR A 10 -3.81 0.86 -5.76
N LEU A 11 -5.09 1.20 -5.99
CA LEU A 11 -6.01 1.54 -4.91
C LEU A 11 -6.15 0.39 -3.90
N GLY A 12 -6.36 -0.85 -4.37
CA GLY A 12 -6.42 -2.03 -3.52
C GLY A 12 -5.11 -2.26 -2.77
N THR A 13 -3.97 -2.08 -3.44
CA THR A 13 -2.63 -2.19 -2.82
C THR A 13 -2.44 -1.14 -1.72
N THR A 14 -2.91 0.10 -1.92
CA THR A 14 -2.90 1.16 -0.90
C THR A 14 -3.72 0.76 0.32
N LEU A 15 -4.93 0.23 0.13
CA LEU A 15 -5.81 -0.15 1.23
C LEU A 15 -5.21 -1.27 2.07
N VAL A 16 -4.65 -2.31 1.42
CA VAL A 16 -3.97 -3.41 2.11
C VAL A 16 -2.70 -2.91 2.81
N GLY A 17 -1.90 -2.08 2.13
CA GLY A 17 -0.68 -1.49 2.69
C GLY A 17 -0.94 -0.62 3.91
N PHE A 18 -1.95 0.25 3.85
CA PHE A 18 -2.35 1.10 4.98
C PHE A 18 -2.83 0.26 6.16
N THR A 19 -3.71 -0.71 5.90
CA THR A 19 -4.28 -1.58 6.95
C THR A 19 -3.19 -2.39 7.66
N SER A 20 -2.29 -3.02 6.89
CA SER A 20 -1.17 -3.80 7.45
C SER A 20 -0.16 -2.91 8.20
N PHE A 21 0.11 -1.70 7.70
CA PHE A 21 1.00 -0.75 8.37
C PHE A 21 0.47 -0.35 9.75
N VAL A 22 -0.79 0.10 9.81
CA VAL A 22 -1.43 0.51 11.07
C VAL A 22 -1.59 -0.67 12.02
N ALA A 23 -2.00 -1.84 11.53
CA ALA A 23 -2.11 -3.05 12.35
C ALA A 23 -0.75 -3.47 12.93
N GLY A 24 0.33 -3.38 12.15
CA GLY A 24 1.68 -3.68 12.60
C GLY A 24 2.17 -2.73 13.69
N LEU A 25 1.96 -1.42 13.49
CA LEU A 25 2.27 -0.38 14.49
C LEU A 25 1.48 -0.56 15.78
N HIS A 26 0.19 -0.89 15.68
CA HIS A 26 -0.68 -1.08 16.84
C HIS A 26 -0.32 -2.36 17.62
N SER A 27 -0.05 -3.47 16.94
CA SER A 27 0.26 -4.75 17.58
C SER A 27 1.61 -4.72 18.31
N GLY A 28 2.60 -4.01 17.75
CA GLY A 28 3.95 -3.96 18.31
C GLY A 28 4.67 -5.31 18.30
N GLY A 29 5.84 -5.37 18.93
CA GLY A 29 6.67 -6.58 19.00
C GLY A 29 7.25 -7.03 17.64
N GLY A 30 7.88 -8.20 17.62
CA GLY A 30 8.62 -8.68 16.44
C GLY A 30 7.74 -8.85 15.20
N LEU A 31 6.58 -9.49 15.33
CA LEU A 31 5.65 -9.67 14.21
C LEU A 31 4.98 -8.35 13.78
N GLY A 32 4.63 -7.47 14.73
CA GLY A 32 4.06 -6.16 14.41
C GLY A 32 5.00 -5.31 13.57
N ILE A 33 6.30 -5.32 13.87
CA ILE A 33 7.33 -4.63 13.06
C ILE A 33 7.37 -5.19 11.63
N VAL A 34 7.30 -6.51 11.46
CA VAL A 34 7.29 -7.13 10.11
C VAL A 34 6.07 -6.65 9.32
N PHE A 35 4.87 -6.68 9.92
CA PHE A 35 3.65 -6.19 9.27
C PHE A 35 3.71 -4.70 8.95
N ALA A 36 4.31 -3.89 9.83
CA ALA A 36 4.52 -2.47 9.59
C ALA A 36 5.44 -2.24 8.37
N ILE A 37 6.58 -2.95 8.29
CA ILE A 37 7.51 -2.83 7.16
C ILE A 37 6.85 -3.27 5.85
N VAL A 38 6.14 -4.40 5.86
CA VAL A 38 5.41 -4.90 4.68
C VAL A 38 4.35 -3.89 4.22
N GLY A 39 3.57 -3.34 5.15
CA GLY A 39 2.55 -2.34 4.85
C GLY A 39 3.14 -1.05 4.25
N ALA A 40 4.23 -0.55 4.84
CA ALA A 40 4.97 0.59 4.29
C ALA A 40 5.49 0.30 2.87
N GLY A 41 6.02 -0.90 2.61
CA GLY A 41 6.45 -1.33 1.28
C GLY A 41 5.31 -1.33 0.26
N LEU A 42 4.13 -1.85 0.62
CA LEU A 42 2.96 -1.84 -0.26
C LEU A 42 2.47 -0.42 -0.57
N LEU A 43 2.53 0.49 0.41
CA LEU A 43 2.21 1.91 0.18
C LEU A 43 3.16 2.55 -0.83
N LEU A 44 4.47 2.27 -0.74
CA LEU A 44 5.45 2.76 -1.70
C LEU A 44 5.22 2.19 -3.10
N VAL A 45 4.94 0.88 -3.22
CA VAL A 45 4.61 0.23 -4.50
C VAL A 45 3.39 0.88 -5.15
N SER A 46 2.34 1.10 -4.36
CA SER A 46 1.13 1.76 -4.86
C SER A 46 1.40 3.21 -5.30
N ALA A 47 2.11 3.99 -4.48
CA ALA A 47 2.46 5.37 -4.80
C ALA A 47 3.29 5.47 -6.10
N ALA A 48 4.27 4.59 -6.26
CA ALA A 48 5.05 4.48 -7.50
C ALA A 48 4.19 4.08 -8.70
N GLY A 49 3.22 3.18 -8.51
CA GLY A 49 2.25 2.78 -9.53
C GLY A 49 1.37 3.93 -10.00
N PHE A 50 0.78 4.69 -9.07
CA PHE A 50 0.00 5.88 -9.38
C PHE A 50 0.84 6.98 -10.07
N TYR A 51 2.07 7.20 -9.62
CA TYR A 51 2.98 8.16 -10.25
C TYR A 51 3.27 7.78 -11.71
N LYS A 52 3.53 6.48 -11.96
CA LYS A 52 3.77 5.97 -13.32
C LYS A 52 2.54 6.07 -14.21
N ILE A 53 1.33 5.82 -13.70
CA ILE A 53 0.10 6.03 -14.50
C ILE A 53 -0.07 7.51 -14.84
N LYS A 54 0.16 8.41 -13.88
CA LYS A 54 -0.01 9.85 -14.10
C LYS A 54 1.00 10.42 -15.11
N ALA A 55 2.19 9.82 -15.20
CA ALA A 55 3.25 10.23 -16.11
C ALA A 55 3.04 9.78 -17.57
N VAL A 56 2.03 8.93 -17.83
CA VAL A 56 1.61 8.47 -19.16
C VAL A 56 0.38 9.25 -19.59
#